data_AF-K0SQC8-F1
#
_entry.id   AF-K0SQC8-F1
#
_cell.length_a   1.000
_cell.length_b   1.000
_cell.length_c   1.000
_cell.angle_alpha   90.00
_cell.angle_beta   90.00
_cell.angle_gamma   90.00
#
_symmetry.space_group_name_H-M   'P 1'
#
loop_
_entity.id
_entity.type
_entity.pdbx_description
1 polymer ?
#
loop_
_entity_poly.entity_id
_entity_poly.type
_entity_poly.pdbx_seq_one_letter_code
_entity_poly.pdbx_strand_id
1 'polypeptide(L)'
;VEQRRASKFDRVVPIEDRTKWKNKNKTKDELIEEILNAPNGSLAGDRKSLKKKLLGELQEIAEKAGISKDYFCKTKKIAGWYGKCKGIEQILRESGHLDISKLSEYTLEKRDKETGELIKEFSLRRMMASRPDFANEVSQLEFIGGKVGCNVIITTKYHAEYAGEGIEYTWGFQKCFYRRQPLKRKKGKANFFALVDECLSRDLVTTELVRKFSKRARDYMQAYCAFETDEMKEGLKESGKGGKLNITHAMIEKMKKVVSSHRAALDHDKQFLDRIIKEEGFSVVDVVIKSESKYVPSKRAGSSKDLESKRAKKK
;
A
#
# COMPACT_ATOMS: atom_id res chain seq x y z
N VAL A 1 24.10 14.87 30.59
CA VAL A 1 24.71 14.16 29.43
C VAL A 1 25.35 12.83 29.82
N GLU A 2 26.06 12.73 30.96
CA GLU A 2 26.73 11.50 31.41
C GLU A 2 25.78 10.34 31.72
N GLN A 3 24.67 10.59 32.43
CA GLN A 3 23.66 9.56 32.71
C GLN A 3 23.06 8.93 31.43
N ARG A 4 23.01 9.70 30.32
CA ARG A 4 22.56 9.26 28.99
C ARG A 4 23.61 8.41 28.27
N ARG A 5 24.89 8.77 28.39
CA ARG A 5 26.00 7.93 27.85
C ARG A 5 26.07 6.60 28.58
N ALA A 6 25.86 6.61 29.89
CA ALA A 6 25.81 5.38 30.66
C ALA A 6 24.68 4.45 30.16
N SER A 7 23.49 4.98 29.75
CA SER A 7 22.32 4.16 29.34
C SER A 7 22.35 3.73 27.88
N LYS A 8 23.51 3.92 27.23
CA LYS A 8 23.74 3.54 25.83
C LYS A 8 23.56 2.04 25.61
N PHE A 9 24.10 1.21 26.49
CA PHE A 9 24.05 -0.25 26.38
C PHE A 9 23.01 -0.86 27.32
N ASP A 10 22.56 -2.08 26.99
CA ASP A 10 21.72 -2.87 27.87
C ASP A 10 22.43 -3.06 29.22
N ARG A 11 21.71 -2.84 30.32
CA ARG A 11 22.24 -3.04 31.66
C ARG A 11 21.42 -4.04 32.43
N VAL A 12 22.08 -4.87 33.22
CA VAL A 12 21.44 -5.80 34.15
C VAL A 12 21.57 -5.18 35.53
N VAL A 13 20.45 -4.90 36.19
CA VAL A 13 20.42 -4.31 37.54
C VAL A 13 19.70 -5.26 38.50
N PRO A 14 20.12 -5.33 39.77
CA PRO A 14 19.44 -6.14 40.78
C PRO A 14 18.02 -5.63 41.03
N ILE A 15 17.10 -6.54 41.35
CA ILE A 15 15.75 -6.23 41.80
C ILE A 15 15.81 -6.16 43.33
N GLU A 16 15.86 -4.95 43.87
CA GLU A 16 15.95 -4.67 45.31
C GLU A 16 14.74 -5.19 46.09
N ASP A 17 13.56 -5.12 45.48
CA ASP A 17 12.31 -5.57 46.07
C ASP A 17 12.10 -7.08 45.87
N ARG A 18 12.28 -7.85 46.95
CA ARG A 18 12.16 -9.32 46.96
C ARG A 18 10.76 -9.82 46.59
N THR A 19 9.72 -9.01 46.80
CA THR A 19 8.33 -9.37 46.46
C THR A 19 8.09 -9.42 44.94
N LYS A 20 8.97 -8.77 44.16
CA LYS A 20 8.89 -8.72 42.70
C LYS A 20 9.71 -9.82 42.01
N TRP A 21 10.35 -10.70 42.78
CA TRP A 21 11.06 -11.85 42.22
C TRP A 21 10.05 -12.82 41.63
N LYS A 22 10.24 -13.15 40.36
CA LYS A 22 9.35 -14.07 39.65
C LYS A 22 10.13 -15.32 39.26
N ASN A 23 9.46 -16.46 39.36
CA ASN A 23 9.97 -17.68 38.81
C ASN A 23 9.95 -17.58 37.28
N LYS A 24 11.09 -17.83 36.65
CA LYS A 24 11.23 -17.80 35.19
C LYS A 24 11.89 -19.09 34.73
N ASN A 25 11.35 -19.65 33.65
CA ASN A 25 11.97 -20.74 32.94
C ASN A 25 13.29 -20.27 32.33
N LYS A 26 14.32 -21.11 32.42
CA LYS A 26 15.60 -20.86 31.76
C LYS A 26 15.40 -20.84 30.25
N THR A 27 16.09 -19.91 29.59
CA THR A 27 16.13 -19.83 28.14
C THR A 27 16.94 -20.99 27.57
N LYS A 28 16.79 -21.23 26.26
CA LYS A 28 17.52 -22.28 25.55
C LYS A 28 19.03 -22.13 25.71
N ASP A 29 19.56 -20.91 25.60
CA ASP A 29 20.99 -20.66 25.71
C ASP A 29 21.49 -20.84 27.16
N GLU A 30 20.73 -20.41 28.18
CA GLU A 30 21.08 -20.63 29.59
C GLU A 30 21.14 -22.13 29.94
N LEU A 31 20.17 -22.92 29.48
CA LEU A 31 20.19 -24.38 29.67
C LEU A 31 21.39 -25.04 28.97
N ILE A 32 21.74 -24.57 27.77
CA ILE A 32 22.89 -25.10 27.02
C ILE A 32 24.20 -24.82 27.77
N GLU A 33 24.37 -23.61 28.30
CA GLU A 33 25.57 -23.26 29.10
C GLU A 33 25.67 -24.11 30.37
N GLU A 34 24.57 -24.28 31.10
CA GLU A 34 24.57 -25.08 32.33
C GLU A 34 24.78 -26.57 32.05
N ILE A 35 24.20 -27.11 30.97
CA ILE A 35 24.45 -28.49 30.54
C ILE A 35 25.91 -28.68 30.17
N LEU A 36 26.54 -27.75 29.44
CA LEU A 36 27.94 -27.87 29.04
C LEU A 36 28.93 -27.76 30.21
N ASN A 37 28.57 -26.99 31.25
CA ASN A 37 29.41 -26.79 32.45
C ASN A 37 29.19 -27.85 33.55
N ALA A 38 28.19 -28.73 33.40
CA ALA A 38 27.96 -29.80 34.35
C ALA A 38 29.04 -30.90 34.24
N PRO A 39 29.43 -31.58 35.35
CA PRO A 39 30.45 -32.64 35.34
C PRO A 39 30.14 -33.79 34.37
N ASN A 40 28.85 -34.06 34.14
CA ASN A 40 28.33 -35.10 33.25
C ASN A 40 27.93 -34.55 31.86
N GLY A 41 28.11 -33.24 31.66
CA GLY A 41 27.63 -32.43 30.54
C GLY A 41 28.34 -32.63 29.22
N SER A 42 29.64 -32.96 29.28
CA SER A 42 30.48 -33.21 28.11
C SER A 42 30.02 -34.41 27.27
N LEU A 43 29.15 -35.28 27.80
CA LEU A 43 28.56 -36.43 27.10
C LEU A 43 27.28 -36.07 26.31
N ALA A 44 26.70 -34.87 26.50
CA ALA A 44 25.45 -34.46 25.85
C ALA A 44 25.61 -33.87 24.43
N GLY A 45 26.88 -33.68 24.00
CA GLY A 45 27.28 -33.20 22.68
C GLY A 45 27.70 -31.73 22.61
N ASP A 46 28.26 -31.32 21.48
CA ASP A 46 28.75 -29.95 21.27
C ASP A 46 27.64 -28.89 21.33
N ARG A 47 28.01 -27.64 21.67
CA ARG A 47 27.09 -26.48 21.66
C ARG A 47 26.24 -26.36 20.39
N LYS A 48 26.79 -26.70 19.23
CA LYS A 48 26.08 -26.67 17.94
C LYS A 48 24.99 -27.74 17.83
N SER A 49 25.19 -28.92 18.43
CA SER A 49 24.19 -29.99 18.42
C SER A 49 23.06 -29.67 19.40
N LEU A 50 23.39 -29.17 20.59
CA LEU A 50 22.41 -28.76 21.59
C LEU A 50 21.53 -27.58 21.12
N LYS A 51 22.08 -26.64 20.34
CA LYS A 51 21.28 -25.56 19.72
C LYS A 51 20.23 -26.04 18.71
N LYS A 52 20.40 -27.23 18.12
CA LYS A 52 19.44 -27.81 17.17
C LYS A 52 18.29 -28.54 17.87
N LYS A 53 18.48 -29.00 19.11
CA LYS A 53 17.46 -29.70 19.91
C LYS A 53 16.30 -28.80 20.30
N LEU A 54 15.11 -29.35 20.49
CA LEU A 54 13.94 -28.60 20.97
C LEU A 54 14.09 -28.24 22.45
N LEU A 55 13.33 -27.24 22.91
CA LEU A 55 13.41 -26.79 24.31
C LEU A 55 13.02 -27.91 25.30
N GLY A 56 12.03 -28.74 24.96
CA GLY A 56 11.63 -29.90 25.78
C GLY A 56 12.74 -30.94 25.91
N GLU A 57 13.44 -31.24 24.82
CA GLU A 57 14.57 -32.19 24.83
C GLU A 57 15.74 -31.68 25.68
N LEU A 58 16.02 -30.37 25.65
CA LEU A 58 17.04 -29.76 26.50
C LEU A 58 16.64 -29.77 27.98
N GLN A 59 15.35 -29.63 28.28
CA GLN A 59 14.82 -29.73 29.63
C GLN A 59 14.93 -31.15 30.19
N GLU A 60 14.68 -32.18 29.38
CA GLU A 60 14.87 -33.58 29.77
C GLU A 60 16.35 -33.94 30.01
N ILE A 61 17.25 -33.42 29.17
CA ILE A 61 18.70 -33.59 29.35
C ILE A 61 19.17 -32.86 30.61
N ALA A 62 18.66 -31.65 30.86
CA ALA A 62 18.93 -30.88 32.08
C ALA A 62 18.46 -31.64 33.33
N GLU A 63 17.25 -32.22 33.32
CA GLU A 63 16.74 -33.04 34.44
C GLU A 63 17.61 -34.26 34.72
N LYS A 64 18.02 -34.98 33.66
CA LYS A 64 18.93 -36.14 33.78
C LYS A 64 20.31 -35.74 34.33
N ALA A 65 20.73 -34.50 34.11
CA ALA A 65 21.95 -33.92 34.64
C ALA A 65 21.77 -33.25 36.03
N GLY A 66 20.57 -33.29 36.62
CA GLY A 66 20.27 -32.67 37.92
C GLY A 66 20.15 -31.14 37.90
N ILE A 67 19.90 -30.55 36.72
CA ILE A 67 19.81 -29.10 36.51
C ILE A 67 18.34 -28.66 36.52
N SER A 68 18.00 -27.68 37.37
CA SER A 68 16.63 -27.14 37.43
C SER A 68 16.23 -26.41 36.14
N LYS A 69 14.96 -26.55 35.73
CA LYS A 69 14.35 -25.91 34.55
C LYS A 69 14.11 -24.41 34.73
N ASP A 70 14.07 -23.96 35.97
CA ASP A 70 13.65 -22.63 36.36
C ASP A 70 14.64 -22.00 37.36
N TYR A 71 14.54 -20.68 37.50
CA TYR A 71 15.30 -19.94 38.50
C TYR A 71 14.54 -18.70 38.98
N PHE A 72 14.86 -18.28 40.20
CA PHE A 72 14.39 -17.01 40.74
C PHE A 72 15.14 -15.85 40.08
N CYS A 73 14.44 -15.08 39.25
CA CYS A 73 15.04 -13.96 38.55
C CYS A 73 15.26 -12.78 39.52
N LYS A 74 16.52 -12.62 39.97
CA LYS A 74 16.96 -11.56 40.91
C LYS A 74 17.39 -10.27 40.22
N THR A 75 17.48 -10.26 38.90
CA THR A 75 17.98 -9.14 38.10
C THR A 75 17.01 -8.77 36.99
N LYS A 76 16.83 -7.47 36.74
CA LYS A 76 16.06 -6.95 35.60
C LYS A 76 17.00 -6.41 34.54
N LYS A 77 16.72 -6.75 33.27
CA LYS A 77 17.41 -6.17 32.12
C LYS A 77 16.73 -4.85 31.73
N ILE A 78 17.45 -3.75 31.83
CA ILE A 78 17.04 -2.44 31.32
C ILE A 78 17.63 -2.30 29.92
N ALA A 79 16.76 -2.16 28.92
CA ALA A 79 17.17 -2.02 27.53
C ALA A 79 17.89 -0.67 27.31
N GLY A 80 19.10 -0.73 26.76
CA GLY A 80 19.80 0.42 26.20
C GLY A 80 19.27 0.77 24.81
N TRP A 81 19.71 1.91 24.28
CA TRP A 81 19.24 2.48 23.02
C TRP A 81 20.21 2.30 21.84
N TYR A 82 21.44 1.84 22.06
CA TYR A 82 22.45 1.70 21.00
C TYR A 82 22.09 0.60 19.99
N GLY A 83 22.14 0.95 18.70
CA GLY A 83 21.87 0.02 17.59
C GLY A 83 20.40 -0.38 17.43
N LYS A 84 19.48 0.19 18.22
CA LYS A 84 18.03 -0.08 18.14
C LYS A 84 17.34 1.08 17.44
N CYS A 85 16.33 0.75 16.62
CA CYS A 85 15.45 1.76 16.03
C CYS A 85 14.74 2.53 17.14
N LYS A 86 14.76 3.87 17.08
CA LYS A 86 14.04 4.69 18.05
C LYS A 86 12.55 4.67 17.73
N GLY A 87 11.72 4.52 18.77
CA GLY A 87 10.28 4.69 18.64
C GLY A 87 9.89 6.17 18.47
N ILE A 88 8.68 6.42 17.95
CA ILE A 88 8.16 7.79 17.74
C ILE A 88 8.14 8.58 19.05
N GLU A 89 7.71 7.96 20.16
CA GLU A 89 7.73 8.58 21.49
C GLU A 89 9.13 9.02 21.89
N GLN A 90 10.13 8.16 21.67
CA GLN A 90 11.51 8.46 22.01
C GLN A 90 12.05 9.64 21.18
N ILE A 91 11.73 9.70 19.89
CA ILE A 91 12.15 10.80 19.00
C ILE A 91 11.52 12.13 19.45
N LEU A 92 10.22 12.13 19.73
CA LEU A 92 9.50 13.32 20.20
C LEU A 92 9.98 13.77 21.58
N ARG A 93 10.27 12.82 22.48
CA ARG A 93 10.87 13.11 23.79
C ARG A 93 12.25 13.72 23.68
N GLU A 94 13.13 13.13 22.87
CA GLU A 94 14.51 13.61 22.69
C GLU A 94 14.59 14.98 22.01
N SER A 95 13.59 15.32 21.21
CA SER A 95 13.47 16.62 20.56
C SER A 95 12.70 17.66 21.37
N GLY A 96 12.28 17.35 22.61
CA GLY A 96 11.63 18.30 23.51
C GLY A 96 10.16 18.58 23.20
N HIS A 97 9.48 17.73 22.43
CA HIS A 97 8.08 17.92 22.04
C HIS A 97 7.08 17.23 22.99
N LEU A 98 7.56 16.37 23.90
CA LEU A 98 6.72 15.71 24.91
C LEU A 98 6.98 16.31 26.29
N ASP A 99 5.91 16.53 27.05
CA ASP A 99 6.00 16.81 28.48
C ASP A 99 6.34 15.52 29.23
N ILE A 100 7.51 15.49 29.86
CA ILE A 100 8.01 14.33 30.61
C ILE A 100 7.08 13.98 31.78
N SER A 101 6.38 14.98 32.32
CA SER A 101 5.47 14.84 33.46
C SER A 101 4.20 14.07 33.09
N LYS A 102 3.81 14.13 31.82
CA LYS A 102 2.56 13.55 31.28
C LYS A 102 2.81 12.38 30.34
N LEU A 103 3.98 11.74 30.43
CA LEU A 103 4.38 10.70 29.47
C LEU A 103 3.36 9.56 29.34
N SER A 104 2.68 9.20 30.45
CA SER A 104 1.62 8.19 30.48
C SER A 104 0.34 8.56 29.73
N GLU A 105 0.14 9.84 29.44
CA GLU A 105 -1.06 10.35 28.75
C GLU A 105 -0.94 10.34 27.23
N TYR A 106 0.28 10.23 26.71
CA TYR A 106 0.55 10.16 25.28
C TYR A 106 0.26 8.76 24.74
N THR A 107 -0.43 8.70 23.62
CA THR A 107 -0.65 7.45 22.88
C THR A 107 -0.41 7.66 21.39
N LEU A 108 -0.36 6.57 20.62
CA LEU A 108 -0.08 6.67 19.19
C LEU A 108 -1.12 7.55 18.46
N GLU A 109 -2.39 7.39 18.82
CA GLU A 109 -3.54 8.19 18.39
C GLU A 109 -4.52 8.30 19.58
N LYS A 110 -4.41 9.38 20.37
CA LYS A 110 -5.34 9.63 21.47
C LYS A 110 -6.62 10.22 20.90
N ARG A 111 -7.76 9.66 21.30
CA ARG A 111 -9.07 10.17 20.97
C ARG A 111 -9.80 10.57 22.25
N ASP A 112 -10.60 11.61 22.14
CA ASP A 112 -11.56 11.98 23.16
C ASP A 112 -12.56 10.82 23.35
N LYS A 113 -12.93 10.56 24.60
CA LYS A 113 -13.87 9.47 24.94
C LYS A 113 -15.31 9.85 24.62
N GLU A 114 -15.65 11.14 24.64
CA GLU A 114 -17.00 11.62 24.45
C GLU A 114 -17.27 11.96 22.99
N THR A 115 -16.35 12.68 22.34
CA THR A 115 -16.53 13.11 20.94
C THR A 115 -15.91 12.14 19.92
N GLY A 116 -14.99 11.25 20.36
CA GLY A 116 -14.22 10.38 19.47
C GLY A 116 -13.19 11.14 18.60
N GLU A 117 -13.06 12.45 18.79
CA GLU A 117 -12.14 13.29 18.02
C GLU A 117 -10.69 13.04 18.42
N LEU A 118 -9.78 13.22 17.46
CA LEU A 118 -8.36 13.00 17.70
C LEU A 118 -7.76 14.17 18.49
N ILE A 119 -7.27 13.90 19.70
CA ILE A 119 -6.59 14.90 20.53
C ILE A 119 -5.15 15.04 20.04
N LYS A 120 -4.90 16.09 19.25
CA LYS A 120 -3.63 16.31 18.53
C LYS A 120 -2.44 16.39 19.49
N GLU A 121 -2.63 17.02 20.65
CA GLU A 121 -1.58 17.31 21.64
C GLU A 121 -1.00 16.06 22.30
N PHE A 122 -1.77 14.98 22.40
CA PHE A 122 -1.34 13.73 23.02
C PHE A 122 -1.20 12.58 22.01
N SER A 123 -1.37 12.86 20.72
CA SER A 123 -1.28 11.88 19.64
C SER A 123 0.10 11.91 18.97
N LEU A 124 0.95 10.97 19.35
CA LEU A 124 2.35 10.90 18.91
C LEU A 124 2.50 10.89 17.38
N ARG A 125 1.65 10.15 16.66
CA ARG A 125 1.70 10.08 15.19
C ARG A 125 1.41 11.44 14.54
N ARG A 126 0.45 12.19 15.08
CA ARG A 126 0.09 13.51 14.55
C ARG A 126 1.19 14.53 14.82
N MET A 127 1.73 14.52 16.04
CA MET A 127 2.85 15.39 16.41
C MET A 127 4.08 15.15 15.53
N MET A 128 4.43 13.88 15.28
CA MET A 128 5.53 13.54 14.39
C MET A 128 5.27 13.99 12.96
N ALA A 129 4.07 13.75 12.44
CA ALA A 129 3.70 14.13 11.08
C ALA A 129 3.69 15.66 10.86
N SER A 130 3.40 16.46 11.90
CA SER A 130 3.43 17.92 11.81
C SER A 130 4.83 18.53 11.92
N ARG A 131 5.86 17.74 12.22
CA ARG A 131 7.20 18.30 12.37
C ARG A 131 7.72 18.82 11.04
N PRO A 132 8.35 20.00 10.98
CA PRO A 132 8.87 20.55 9.73
C PRO A 132 9.90 19.68 9.01
N ASP A 133 10.75 18.97 9.77
CA ASP A 133 11.77 18.06 9.25
C ASP A 133 11.18 16.80 8.61
N PHE A 134 9.97 16.42 8.99
CA PHE A 134 9.25 15.27 8.43
C PHE A 134 8.22 15.68 7.38
N ALA A 135 7.47 16.76 7.62
CA ALA A 135 6.41 17.25 6.75
C ALA A 135 6.97 17.81 5.42
N ASN A 136 8.16 18.42 5.47
CA ASN A 136 8.82 18.97 4.29
C ASN A 136 9.90 18.03 3.73
N GLU A 137 10.01 16.80 4.25
CA GLU A 137 10.98 15.84 3.75
C GLU A 137 10.58 15.41 2.33
N VAL A 138 11.41 15.77 1.36
CA VAL A 138 11.22 15.37 -0.03
C VAL A 138 11.76 13.95 -0.19
N SER A 139 11.00 13.07 -0.83
CA SER A 139 11.49 11.72 -1.10
C SER A 139 12.71 11.77 -2.03
N GLN A 140 13.59 10.77 -1.93
CA GLN A 140 14.76 10.71 -2.81
C GLN A 140 14.39 10.74 -4.30
N LEU A 141 13.25 10.15 -4.67
CA LEU A 141 12.77 10.15 -6.05
C LEU A 141 12.30 11.53 -6.51
N GLU A 142 11.55 12.26 -5.68
CA GLU A 142 11.14 13.64 -5.95
C GLU A 142 12.34 14.58 -6.05
N PHE A 143 13.35 14.42 -5.19
CA PHE A 143 14.58 15.20 -5.22
C PHE A 143 15.34 15.00 -6.54
N ILE A 144 15.50 13.74 -6.97
CA ILE A 144 16.14 13.41 -8.25
C ILE A 144 15.29 13.93 -9.41
N GLY A 145 13.97 13.75 -9.36
CA GLY A 145 13.04 14.27 -10.37
C GLY A 145 13.19 15.78 -10.56
N GLY A 146 13.23 16.52 -9.47
CA GLY A 146 13.44 17.98 -9.48
C GLY A 146 14.77 18.37 -10.12
N LYS A 147 15.86 17.62 -9.87
CA LYS A 147 17.15 17.84 -10.54
C LYS A 147 17.12 17.63 -12.06
N VAL A 148 16.23 16.76 -12.54
CA VAL A 148 16.04 16.48 -13.97
C VAL A 148 14.96 17.40 -14.59
N GLY A 149 14.36 18.31 -13.80
CA GLY A 149 13.29 19.20 -14.26
C GLY A 149 11.93 18.49 -14.40
N CYS A 150 11.73 17.39 -13.67
CA CYS A 150 10.51 16.60 -13.70
C CYS A 150 9.79 16.63 -12.35
N ASN A 151 8.46 16.69 -12.38
CA ASN A 151 7.62 16.52 -11.19
C ASN A 151 7.29 15.04 -11.02
N VAL A 152 7.49 14.51 -9.81
CA VAL A 152 7.17 13.12 -9.47
C VAL A 152 5.84 13.12 -8.72
N ILE A 153 4.83 12.48 -9.31
CA ILE A 153 3.53 12.29 -8.70
C ILE A 153 3.40 10.83 -8.30
N ILE A 154 3.29 10.57 -6.99
CA ILE A 154 3.20 9.22 -6.46
C ILE A 154 1.73 8.86 -6.26
N THR A 155 1.25 7.86 -7.01
CA THR A 155 -0.06 7.26 -6.74
C THR A 155 -0.02 6.35 -5.52
N THR A 156 -1.14 6.29 -4.79
CA THR A 156 -1.20 5.49 -3.55
C THR A 156 -1.01 3.99 -3.82
N LYS A 157 -0.57 3.28 -2.79
CA LYS A 157 -0.26 1.84 -2.88
C LYS A 157 -1.54 1.02 -3.01
N TYR A 158 -1.49 -0.04 -3.83
CA TYR A 158 -2.57 -1.02 -4.06
C TYR A 158 -3.80 -0.51 -4.86
N HIS A 159 -3.69 0.65 -5.50
CA HIS A 159 -4.77 1.24 -6.29
C HIS A 159 -4.42 1.32 -7.78
N ALA A 160 -4.37 0.15 -8.43
CA ALA A 160 -4.02 0.03 -9.85
C ALA A 160 -5.02 0.72 -10.79
N GLU A 161 -6.28 0.87 -10.37
CA GLU A 161 -7.38 1.42 -11.16
C GLU A 161 -7.19 2.90 -11.55
N TYR A 162 -6.33 3.65 -10.86
CA TYR A 162 -5.97 5.03 -11.25
C TYR A 162 -4.46 5.28 -11.31
N ALA A 163 -3.64 4.24 -11.15
CA ALA A 163 -2.19 4.34 -11.21
C ALA A 163 -1.72 5.01 -12.50
N GLY A 164 -0.75 5.92 -12.39
CA GLY A 164 -0.11 6.62 -13.53
C GLY A 164 -1.10 7.23 -14.52
N GLU A 165 -2.22 7.78 -14.04
CA GLU A 165 -3.33 8.27 -14.88
C GLU A 165 -3.82 7.27 -15.93
N GLY A 166 -3.92 5.99 -15.56
CA GLY A 166 -4.46 4.94 -16.42
C GLY A 166 -3.42 4.17 -17.23
N ILE A 167 -2.16 4.15 -16.80
CA ILE A 167 -1.12 3.32 -17.42
C ILE A 167 -1.48 1.83 -17.37
N GLU A 168 -2.12 1.37 -16.29
CA GLU A 168 -2.57 -0.01 -16.14
C GLU A 168 -3.63 -0.41 -17.17
N TYR A 169 -4.50 0.51 -17.58
CA TYR A 169 -5.44 0.27 -18.69
C TYR A 169 -4.72 0.12 -20.02
N THR A 170 -3.69 0.93 -20.25
CA THR A 170 -2.85 0.83 -21.44
C THR A 170 -2.18 -0.55 -21.49
N TRP A 171 -1.52 -0.97 -20.42
CA TRP A 171 -0.93 -2.30 -20.31
C TRP A 171 -1.95 -3.42 -20.43
N GLY A 172 -3.13 -3.27 -19.82
CA GLY A 172 -4.23 -4.21 -19.92
C GLY A 172 -4.69 -4.41 -21.37
N PHE A 173 -4.85 -3.32 -22.11
CA PHE A 173 -5.22 -3.32 -23.52
C PHE A 173 -4.14 -3.97 -24.40
N GLN A 174 -2.87 -3.61 -24.20
CA GLN A 174 -1.74 -4.17 -24.95
C GLN A 174 -1.59 -5.67 -24.72
N LYS A 175 -1.65 -6.11 -23.45
CA LYS A 175 -1.65 -7.54 -23.10
C LYS A 175 -2.83 -8.27 -23.70
N CYS A 176 -4.02 -7.64 -23.71
CA CYS A 176 -5.21 -8.18 -24.34
C CYS A 176 -5.04 -8.37 -25.85
N PHE A 177 -4.45 -7.39 -26.53
CA PHE A 177 -4.15 -7.49 -27.96
C PHE A 177 -3.14 -8.60 -28.22
N TYR A 178 -1.99 -8.58 -27.54
CA TYR A 178 -0.95 -9.60 -27.65
C TYR A 178 -1.50 -11.03 -27.44
N ARG A 179 -2.29 -11.24 -26.38
CA ARG A 179 -2.85 -12.57 -26.07
C ARG A 179 -3.73 -13.11 -27.19
N ARG A 180 -4.45 -12.26 -27.92
CA ARG A 180 -5.33 -12.64 -29.04
C ARG A 180 -4.57 -12.97 -30.34
N GLN A 181 -3.26 -12.74 -30.39
CA GLN A 181 -2.47 -13.00 -31.59
C GLN A 181 -2.18 -14.50 -31.76
N PRO A 182 -2.16 -15.02 -33.02
CA PRO A 182 -1.81 -16.40 -33.28
C PRO A 182 -0.43 -16.79 -32.74
N LEU A 183 -0.25 -18.05 -32.31
CA LEU A 183 1.03 -18.55 -31.79
C LEU A 183 2.18 -18.40 -32.79
N LYS A 184 1.90 -18.51 -34.09
CA LYS A 184 2.90 -18.31 -35.16
C LYS A 184 3.55 -16.92 -35.09
N ARG A 185 2.79 -15.88 -34.71
CA ARG A 185 3.30 -14.50 -34.54
C ARG A 185 4.07 -14.30 -33.24
N LYS A 186 3.96 -15.22 -32.28
CA LYS A 186 4.63 -15.14 -30.97
C LYS A 186 5.88 -15.99 -30.90
N LYS A 187 5.97 -17.03 -31.73
CA LYS A 187 7.06 -18.01 -31.69
C LYS A 187 8.32 -17.43 -32.32
N GLY A 188 9.42 -17.51 -31.57
CA GLY A 188 10.73 -17.03 -31.99
C GLY A 188 11.02 -15.60 -31.52
N LYS A 189 12.30 -15.34 -31.22
CA LYS A 189 12.77 -14.07 -30.61
C LYS A 189 12.41 -12.85 -31.45
N ALA A 190 12.70 -12.87 -32.76
CA ALA A 190 12.42 -11.75 -33.65
C ALA A 190 10.92 -11.43 -33.76
N ASN A 191 10.09 -12.47 -33.91
CA ASN A 191 8.64 -12.32 -33.97
C ASN A 191 8.06 -11.78 -32.66
N PHE A 192 8.58 -12.24 -31.52
CA PHE A 192 8.20 -11.72 -30.22
C PHE A 192 8.46 -10.21 -30.12
N PHE A 193 9.67 -9.74 -30.43
CA PHE A 193 10.00 -8.32 -30.37
C PHE A 193 9.15 -7.49 -31.34
N ALA A 194 9.01 -7.92 -32.59
CA ALA A 194 8.18 -7.22 -33.58
C ALA A 194 6.72 -7.11 -33.12
N LEU A 195 6.18 -8.15 -32.48
CA LEU A 195 4.82 -8.13 -31.96
C LEU A 195 4.67 -7.23 -30.73
N VAL A 196 5.68 -7.18 -29.85
CA VAL A 196 5.69 -6.26 -28.71
C VAL A 196 5.77 -4.81 -29.20
N ASP A 197 6.60 -4.51 -30.20
CA ASP A 197 6.68 -3.17 -30.79
C ASP A 197 5.34 -2.74 -31.40
N GLU A 198 4.65 -3.64 -32.11
CA GLU A 198 3.29 -3.38 -32.60
C GLU A 198 2.32 -3.10 -31.42
N CYS A 199 2.42 -3.85 -30.31
CA CYS A 199 1.60 -3.62 -29.13
C CYS A 199 1.86 -2.25 -28.48
N LEU A 200 3.09 -1.75 -28.54
CA LEU A 200 3.49 -0.46 -27.97
C LEU A 200 3.33 0.72 -28.96
N SER A 201 3.05 0.42 -30.23
CA SER A 201 2.95 1.42 -31.30
C SER A 201 1.84 2.45 -31.05
N ARG A 202 2.05 3.68 -31.54
CA ARG A 202 1.05 4.75 -31.51
C ARG A 202 -0.14 4.49 -32.42
N ASP A 203 0.02 3.60 -33.40
CA ASP A 203 -1.04 3.16 -34.29
C ASP A 203 -2.05 2.28 -33.54
N LEU A 204 -1.57 1.42 -32.64
CA LEU A 204 -2.43 0.60 -31.79
C LEU A 204 -2.91 1.37 -30.55
N VAL A 205 -1.98 2.02 -29.83
CA VAL A 205 -2.27 2.82 -28.63
C VAL A 205 -2.33 4.28 -29.02
N THR A 206 -3.46 4.65 -29.62
CA THR A 206 -3.69 6.02 -30.09
C THR A 206 -3.86 7.00 -28.94
N THR A 207 -3.62 8.29 -29.22
CA THR A 207 -3.87 9.38 -28.26
C THR A 207 -5.30 9.37 -27.73
N GLU A 208 -6.28 9.01 -28.57
CA GLU A 208 -7.68 8.92 -28.16
C GLU A 208 -7.90 7.81 -27.11
N LEU A 209 -7.29 6.64 -27.29
CA LEU A 209 -7.36 5.55 -26.31
C LEU A 209 -6.70 5.92 -24.99
N VAL A 210 -5.50 6.52 -25.04
CA VAL A 210 -4.81 7.01 -23.83
C VAL A 210 -5.67 8.03 -23.09
N ARG A 211 -6.32 8.95 -23.81
CA ARG A 211 -7.25 9.92 -23.22
C ARG A 211 -8.46 9.26 -22.57
N LYS A 212 -9.01 8.19 -23.16
CA LYS A 212 -10.11 7.38 -22.58
C LYS A 212 -9.68 6.64 -21.31
N PHE A 213 -8.48 6.07 -21.30
CA PHE A 213 -7.90 5.41 -20.13
C PHE A 213 -7.65 6.38 -18.98
N SER A 214 -7.07 7.54 -19.29
CA SER A 214 -6.85 8.62 -18.32
C SER A 214 -8.15 9.19 -17.79
N LYS A 215 -9.21 9.29 -18.60
CA LYS A 215 -10.57 9.62 -18.13
C LYS A 215 -11.05 8.59 -17.10
N ARG A 216 -10.99 7.30 -17.44
CA ARG A 216 -11.43 6.21 -16.56
C ARG A 216 -10.70 6.25 -15.21
N ALA A 217 -9.38 6.50 -15.21
CA ALA A 217 -8.57 6.65 -14.01
C ALA A 217 -9.00 7.85 -13.15
N ARG A 218 -9.26 9.01 -13.78
CA ARG A 218 -9.74 10.21 -13.06
C ARG A 218 -11.11 10.03 -12.42
N ASP A 219 -12.03 9.29 -13.04
CA ASP A 219 -13.32 9.00 -12.39
C ASP A 219 -13.13 8.22 -11.07
N TYR A 220 -12.10 7.35 -11.00
CA TYR A 220 -11.75 6.71 -9.72
C TYR A 220 -11.14 7.71 -8.75
N MET A 221 -10.23 8.58 -9.18
CA MET A 221 -9.66 9.63 -8.33
C MET A 221 -10.75 10.52 -7.72
N GLN A 222 -11.75 10.91 -8.52
CA GLN A 222 -12.91 11.66 -8.04
C GLN A 222 -13.78 10.85 -7.08
N ALA A 223 -14.01 9.56 -7.35
CA ALA A 223 -14.70 8.68 -6.42
C ALA A 223 -13.99 8.65 -5.06
N TYR A 224 -12.66 8.52 -5.04
CA TYR A 224 -11.87 8.59 -3.81
C TYR A 224 -11.96 9.95 -3.12
N CYS A 225 -11.82 11.06 -3.85
CA CYS A 225 -11.97 12.40 -3.29
C CYS A 225 -13.35 12.60 -2.67
N ALA A 226 -14.40 12.06 -3.29
CA ALA A 226 -15.76 12.17 -2.77
C ALA A 226 -15.94 11.38 -1.47
N PHE A 227 -15.27 10.23 -1.30
CA PHE A 227 -15.24 9.53 0.00
C PHE A 227 -14.44 10.25 1.09
N GLU A 228 -13.54 11.16 0.70
CA GLU A 228 -12.80 11.99 1.65
C GLU A 228 -13.59 13.21 2.14
N THR A 229 -14.76 13.51 1.56
CA THR A 229 -15.64 14.56 2.06
C THR A 229 -16.29 14.16 3.39
N ASP A 230 -16.49 15.14 4.26
CA ASP A 230 -16.96 14.89 5.63
C ASP A 230 -18.41 14.39 5.67
N GLU A 231 -19.25 14.78 4.71
CA GLU A 231 -20.63 14.30 4.54
C GLU A 231 -20.70 12.77 4.35
N MET A 232 -19.81 12.20 3.53
CA MET A 232 -19.73 10.75 3.32
C MET A 232 -19.06 10.04 4.50
N LYS A 233 -18.08 10.66 5.16
CA LYS A 233 -17.49 10.09 6.39
C LYS A 233 -18.51 10.02 7.53
N GLU A 234 -19.42 10.98 7.64
CA GLU A 234 -20.49 11.01 8.64
C GLU A 234 -21.61 10.03 8.32
N GLY A 235 -22.12 10.02 7.08
CA GLY A 235 -23.15 9.06 6.64
C GLY A 235 -22.70 7.59 6.73
N LEU A 236 -21.40 7.30 6.60
CA LEU A 236 -20.88 5.94 6.80
C LEU A 236 -20.63 5.57 8.28
N LYS A 237 -20.40 6.54 9.18
CA LYS A 237 -20.23 6.29 10.62
C LYS A 237 -21.50 5.76 11.27
N GLU A 238 -22.68 6.15 10.78
CA GLU A 238 -23.97 5.66 11.29
C GLU A 238 -24.20 4.17 11.03
N SER A 239 -23.49 3.57 10.06
CA SER A 239 -23.71 2.18 9.63
C SER A 239 -22.94 1.10 10.40
N GLY A 240 -22.09 1.45 11.38
CA GLY A 240 -21.54 0.46 12.32
C GLY A 240 -20.16 0.77 12.90
N LYS A 241 -20.10 0.81 14.23
CA LYS A 241 -18.93 0.65 15.12
C LYS A 241 -17.60 1.20 14.59
N GLY A 242 -17.34 2.49 14.84
CA GLY A 242 -16.05 3.04 15.32
C GLY A 242 -14.72 2.59 14.70
N GLY A 243 -14.72 1.97 13.52
CA GLY A 243 -13.57 1.41 12.84
C GLY A 243 -13.34 2.12 11.51
N LYS A 244 -12.07 2.22 11.09
CA LYS A 244 -11.68 2.72 9.77
C LYS A 244 -12.65 2.23 8.69
N LEU A 245 -13.19 3.17 7.92
CA LEU A 245 -14.05 2.91 6.78
C LEU A 245 -13.38 1.91 5.85
N ASN A 246 -13.88 0.68 5.80
CA ASN A 246 -13.49 -0.29 4.78
C ASN A 246 -14.20 0.10 3.49
N ILE A 247 -13.63 1.07 2.75
CA ILE A 247 -14.12 1.44 1.42
C ILE A 247 -13.99 0.21 0.52
N THR A 248 -15.12 -0.43 0.23
CA THR A 248 -15.13 -1.61 -0.65
C THR A 248 -15.06 -1.16 -2.11
N HIS A 249 -14.47 -2.00 -2.97
CA HIS A 249 -14.46 -1.76 -4.41
C HIS A 249 -15.88 -1.56 -4.99
N ALA A 250 -16.89 -2.25 -4.45
CA ALA A 250 -18.28 -2.09 -4.87
C ALA A 250 -18.83 -0.69 -4.58
N MET A 251 -18.45 -0.08 -3.46
CA MET A 251 -18.82 1.30 -3.14
C MET A 251 -18.11 2.28 -4.07
N ILE A 252 -16.83 2.05 -4.37
CA ILE A 252 -16.07 2.86 -5.32
C ILE A 252 -16.71 2.83 -6.71
N GLU A 253 -17.11 1.65 -7.22
CA GLU A 253 -17.79 1.55 -8.50
C GLU A 253 -19.15 2.27 -8.52
N LYS A 254 -19.90 2.24 -7.41
CA LYS A 254 -21.14 3.02 -7.30
C LYS A 254 -20.85 4.51 -7.30
N MET A 255 -19.91 4.97 -6.48
CA MET A 255 -19.60 6.38 -6.34
C MET A 255 -19.05 6.96 -7.64
N LYS A 256 -18.15 6.23 -8.30
CA LYS A 256 -17.63 6.58 -9.62
C LYS A 256 -18.74 6.88 -10.64
N LYS A 257 -19.85 6.14 -10.63
CA LYS A 257 -20.99 6.41 -11.52
C LYS A 257 -21.67 7.74 -11.20
N VAL A 258 -21.71 8.10 -9.91
CA VAL A 258 -22.29 9.35 -9.41
C VAL A 258 -21.38 10.54 -9.69
N VAL A 259 -20.07 10.40 -9.46
CA VAL A 259 -19.09 11.50 -9.57
C VAL A 259 -18.24 11.42 -10.84
N SER A 260 -18.81 10.92 -11.94
CA SER A 260 -18.07 10.77 -13.20
C SER A 260 -17.50 12.11 -13.70
N SER A 261 -16.24 12.12 -14.15
CA SER A 261 -15.65 13.29 -14.80
C SER A 261 -16.05 13.36 -16.27
N HIS A 262 -16.34 14.57 -16.74
CA HIS A 262 -16.44 14.88 -18.16
C HIS A 262 -15.25 15.77 -18.56
N ARG A 263 -14.50 15.42 -19.63
CA ARG A 263 -13.31 16.20 -20.03
C ARG A 263 -13.65 17.39 -20.91
N ALA A 264 -14.79 17.33 -21.60
CA ALA A 264 -15.27 18.36 -22.50
C ALA A 264 -16.81 18.42 -22.46
N ALA A 265 -17.37 19.54 -22.91
CA ALA A 265 -18.80 19.66 -23.15
C ALA A 265 -19.31 18.56 -24.11
N LEU A 266 -18.48 18.19 -25.09
CA LEU A 266 -18.74 17.05 -26.00
C LEU A 266 -18.95 15.70 -25.29
N ASP A 267 -18.44 15.53 -24.07
CA ASP A 267 -18.55 14.26 -23.35
C ASP A 267 -19.86 14.11 -22.57
N HIS A 268 -20.52 15.21 -22.20
CA HIS A 268 -21.73 15.19 -21.36
C HIS A 268 -22.93 15.86 -21.99
N ASP A 269 -22.69 16.88 -22.80
CA ASP A 269 -23.72 17.70 -23.39
C ASP A 269 -23.60 17.75 -24.92
N LYS A 270 -23.19 16.62 -25.50
CA LYS A 270 -23.08 16.46 -26.96
C LYS A 270 -24.39 16.82 -27.65
N GLN A 271 -25.53 16.42 -27.09
CA GLN A 271 -26.83 16.65 -27.71
C GLN A 271 -27.21 18.14 -27.76
N PHE A 272 -26.78 18.94 -26.79
CA PHE A 272 -26.95 20.38 -26.82
C PHE A 272 -26.03 21.02 -27.87
N LEU A 273 -24.75 20.62 -27.91
CA LEU A 273 -23.81 21.09 -28.93
C LEU A 273 -24.26 20.72 -30.35
N ASP A 274 -24.71 19.47 -30.55
CA ASP A 274 -25.22 18.99 -31.83
C ASP A 274 -26.50 19.75 -32.25
N ARG A 275 -27.29 20.28 -31.30
CA ARG A 275 -28.44 21.15 -31.58
C ARG A 275 -27.99 22.54 -32.04
N ILE A 276 -27.09 23.19 -31.31
CA ILE A 276 -26.55 24.51 -31.69
C ILE A 276 -25.89 24.45 -33.06
N ILE A 277 -25.08 23.43 -33.33
CA ILE A 277 -24.40 23.26 -34.63
C ILE A 277 -25.41 23.16 -35.79
N LYS A 278 -26.55 22.51 -35.57
CA LYS A 278 -27.63 22.41 -36.56
C LYS A 278 -28.41 23.72 -36.73
N GLU A 279 -28.68 24.42 -35.63
CA GLU A 279 -29.42 25.69 -35.62
C GLU A 279 -28.61 26.82 -36.29
N GLU A 280 -27.30 26.87 -36.03
CA GLU A 280 -26.37 27.84 -36.62
C GLU A 280 -25.91 27.46 -38.05
N GLY A 281 -26.42 26.36 -38.61
CA GLY A 281 -26.16 25.98 -40.00
C GLY A 281 -24.74 25.52 -40.31
N PHE A 282 -23.95 25.10 -39.31
CA PHE A 282 -22.60 24.57 -39.54
C PHE A 282 -22.67 23.19 -40.24
N SER A 283 -22.32 23.13 -41.53
CA SER A 283 -22.10 21.86 -42.25
C SER A 283 -20.83 21.17 -41.73
N VAL A 284 -20.98 20.25 -40.77
CA VAL A 284 -19.89 19.39 -40.27
C VAL A 284 -19.29 18.54 -41.41
N VAL A 285 -20.11 18.21 -42.41
CA VAL A 285 -19.72 17.38 -43.57
C VAL A 285 -18.70 18.08 -44.45
N ASP A 286 -18.81 19.41 -44.64
CA ASP A 286 -17.87 20.15 -45.49
C ASP A 286 -16.58 20.56 -44.78
N VAL A 287 -16.60 20.73 -43.46
CA VAL A 287 -15.46 21.27 -42.70
C VAL A 287 -14.55 20.17 -42.13
N VAL A 288 -15.10 19.06 -41.63
CA VAL A 288 -14.31 18.05 -40.88
C VAL A 288 -14.04 16.80 -41.71
N ILE A 289 -15.01 16.30 -42.48
CA ILE A 289 -14.90 14.99 -43.16
C ILE A 289 -13.88 15.02 -44.30
N LYS A 290 -13.71 16.16 -45.00
CA LYS A 290 -12.71 16.30 -46.07
C LYS A 290 -11.26 16.42 -45.58
N SER A 291 -11.03 16.81 -44.32
CA SER A 291 -9.67 17.03 -43.79
C SER A 291 -9.09 15.80 -43.07
N GLU A 292 -9.94 14.94 -42.48
CA GLU A 292 -9.48 13.77 -41.69
C GLU A 292 -9.55 12.42 -42.43
N SER A 293 -9.94 12.37 -43.72
CA SER A 293 -10.04 11.10 -44.47
C SER A 293 -8.69 10.46 -44.87
N LYS A 294 -7.59 10.75 -44.16
CA LYS A 294 -6.34 10.01 -44.32
C LYS A 294 -6.21 8.94 -43.24
N TYR A 295 -6.62 7.73 -43.65
CA TYR A 295 -6.22 6.42 -43.14
C TYR A 295 -6.95 5.89 -41.89
N VAL A 296 -7.98 5.08 -42.15
CA VAL A 296 -8.46 4.05 -41.21
C VAL A 296 -8.13 2.68 -41.80
N PRO A 297 -7.26 1.86 -41.16
CA PRO A 297 -7.13 0.45 -41.52
C PRO A 297 -8.45 -0.27 -41.25
N SER A 298 -9.06 -0.78 -42.32
CA SER A 298 -10.27 -1.60 -42.31
C SER A 298 -10.14 -2.82 -41.38
N LYS A 299 -11.11 -2.99 -40.47
CA LYS A 299 -11.30 -4.24 -39.72
C LYS A 299 -12.23 -5.18 -40.50
N ARG A 300 -11.71 -6.37 -40.77
CA ARG A 300 -12.32 -7.64 -41.23
C ARG A 300 -13.82 -7.63 -41.58
N ALA A 301 -14.08 -8.01 -42.83
CA ALA A 301 -15.35 -8.55 -43.32
C ALA A 301 -15.89 -9.66 -42.40
N GLY A 302 -17.08 -9.44 -41.84
CA GLY A 302 -17.95 -10.49 -41.36
C GLY A 302 -18.73 -11.05 -42.55
N SER A 303 -18.62 -12.35 -42.81
CA SER A 303 -19.41 -13.04 -43.83
C SER A 303 -20.89 -12.95 -43.49
N SER A 304 -21.66 -12.29 -44.34
CA SER A 304 -23.13 -12.33 -44.31
C SER A 304 -23.62 -13.69 -44.82
N LYS A 305 -23.75 -14.66 -43.91
CA LYS A 305 -24.63 -15.83 -44.04
C LYS A 305 -25.04 -16.24 -42.63
N ASP A 306 -26.15 -15.71 -42.14
CA ASP A 306 -27.01 -16.28 -41.08
C ASP A 306 -27.99 -15.22 -40.57
N LEU A 307 -28.95 -14.80 -41.41
CA LEU A 307 -30.08 -13.99 -40.94
C LEU A 307 -31.43 -14.37 -41.59
N GLU A 308 -31.53 -15.53 -42.23
CA GLU A 308 -32.74 -15.93 -42.97
C GLU A 308 -33.38 -17.25 -42.49
N SER A 309 -33.39 -17.53 -41.18
CA SER A 309 -34.06 -18.74 -40.66
C SER A 309 -34.97 -18.55 -39.43
N LYS A 310 -35.27 -17.33 -38.99
CA LYS A 310 -36.10 -17.12 -37.79
C LYS A 310 -37.34 -16.22 -37.99
N ARG A 311 -37.89 -16.19 -39.20
CA ARG A 311 -39.18 -15.53 -39.46
C ARG A 311 -40.17 -16.43 -40.20
N ALA A 312 -40.31 -17.67 -39.73
CA ALA A 312 -41.39 -18.57 -40.14
C ALA A 312 -41.78 -19.46 -38.95
N LYS A 313 -42.51 -18.89 -37.98
CA LYS A 313 -43.38 -19.60 -37.03
C LYS A 313 -44.13 -18.58 -36.17
N LYS A 314 -45.19 -18.03 -36.76
CA LYS A 314 -46.37 -17.48 -36.06
C LYS A 314 -47.53 -17.51 -37.06
N LYS A 315 -48.17 -18.68 -37.12
CA LYS A 315 -49.62 -18.83 -37.26
C LYS A 315 -50.04 -19.75 -36.13
#